data_AF-V5HRD0-F1
#
_entry.id   AF-V5HRD0-F1
#
_cell.length_a   1.000
_cell.length_b   1.000
_cell.length_c   1.000
_cell.angle_alpha   90.00
_cell.angle_beta   90.00
_cell.angle_gamma   90.00
#
_symmetry.space_group_name_H-M   'P 1'
#
loop_
_entity.id
_entity.type
_entity.pdbx_description
1 polymer ?
#
loop_
_entity_poly.entity_id
_entity_poly.type
_entity_poly.pdbx_seq_one_letter_code
_entity_poly.pdbx_strand_id
1 'polypeptide(L)' 'MKTIVLLTVIALGGVSLNMGDPNHQHNYGVSFEDGKCKYRNQTLKDGGSETFQFPCEQWVCNVTAKTVNN' A
#
# COMPACT_ATOMS: atom_id res chain seq x y z
N MET A 1 -42.74 17.36 -29.93
CA MET A 1 -41.89 16.15 -29.95
C MET A 1 -40.82 16.36 -28.90
N LYS A 2 -40.79 15.55 -27.82
CA LYS A 2 -39.83 15.68 -26.73
C LYS A 2 -38.75 14.61 -26.89
N THR A 3 -37.56 15.00 -27.32
CA THR A 3 -36.38 14.12 -27.39
C THR A 3 -35.75 14.06 -26.00
N ILE A 4 -35.90 12.92 -25.33
CA ILE A 4 -35.19 12.63 -24.08
C ILE A 4 -33.88 11.97 -24.48
N VAL A 5 -32.77 12.70 -24.34
CA VAL A 5 -31.42 12.18 -24.57
C VAL A 5 -30.92 11.60 -23.24
N LEU A 6 -30.90 10.28 -23.14
CA LEU A 6 -30.30 9.54 -22.03
C LEU A 6 -28.79 9.43 -22.26
N LEU A 7 -28.02 10.34 -21.67
CA LEU A 7 -26.57 10.23 -21.58
C LEU A 7 -26.22 9.41 -20.32
N THR A 8 -26.02 8.11 -20.48
CA THR A 8 -25.42 7.28 -19.42
C THR A 8 -23.91 7.44 -19.47
N VAL A 9 -23.37 8.28 -18.58
CA VAL A 9 -21.93 8.35 -18.34
C VAL A 9 -21.54 7.15 -17.48
N ILE A 10 -21.00 6.10 -18.10
CA ILE A 10 -20.39 5.00 -17.36
C ILE A 10 -18.99 5.46 -16.96
N ALA A 11 -18.87 6.06 -15.78
CA ALA A 11 -17.58 6.33 -15.17
C ALA A 11 -16.95 4.99 -14.73
N LEU A 12 -16.27 4.31 -15.65
CA LEU A 12 -15.31 3.26 -15.34
C LEU A 12 -14.01 3.95 -14.89
N GLY A 13 -13.97 4.36 -13.62
CA GLY A 13 -12.87 5.14 -13.06
C GLY A 13 -12.46 4.63 -11.69
N GLY A 14 -11.86 3.44 -11.66
CA GLY A 14 -10.92 2.99 -10.64
C GLY A 14 -11.37 3.01 -9.19
N VAL A 15 -12.12 1.98 -8.75
CA VAL A 15 -11.96 1.52 -7.37
C VAL A 15 -10.58 0.87 -7.33
N SER A 16 -9.61 1.52 -6.68
CA SER A 16 -8.40 0.83 -6.23
C SER A 16 -8.86 -0.33 -5.36
N LEU A 17 -8.83 -1.54 -5.94
CA LEU A 17 -9.08 -2.75 -5.18
C LEU A 17 -8.04 -2.75 -4.06
N ASN A 18 -8.56 -2.59 -2.85
CA ASN A 18 -7.85 -2.76 -1.61
C ASN A 18 -7.37 -4.22 -1.57
N MET A 19 -6.25 -4.50 -2.25
CA MET A 19 -5.53 -5.76 -2.14
C MET A 19 -4.81 -5.74 -0.80
N GLY A 20 -5.58 -5.79 0.28
CA GLY A 20 -5.10 -6.36 1.53
C GLY A 20 -5.05 -7.86 1.30
N ASP A 21 -3.86 -8.38 1.04
CA ASP A 21 -3.64 -9.82 1.11
C ASP A 21 -3.91 -10.25 2.57
N PRO A 22 -4.84 -11.19 2.85
CA PRO A 22 -5.23 -11.51 4.22
C PRO A 22 -4.20 -12.37 4.97
N ASN A 23 -3.06 -12.72 4.39
CA ASN A 23 -2.14 -13.69 4.99
C ASN A 23 -0.79 -13.06 5.31
N HIS A 24 -0.37 -13.22 6.58
CA HIS A 24 0.81 -12.64 7.24
C HIS A 24 0.59 -11.27 7.87
N GLN A 25 -0.45 -11.21 8.70
CA GLN A 25 -0.64 -10.17 9.70
C GLN A 25 0.43 -10.26 10.80
N HIS A 26 1.67 -9.87 10.50
CA HIS A 26 2.55 -9.34 11.53
C HIS A 26 2.20 -7.87 11.69
N ASN A 27 1.33 -7.58 12.67
CA ASN A 27 0.86 -6.23 13.03
C ASN A 27 2.01 -5.34 13.57
N TYR A 28 3.04 -5.08 12.77
CA TYR A 28 4.12 -4.15 13.12
C TYR A 28 3.71 -2.67 12.89
N GLY A 29 2.45 -2.39 12.55
CA GLY A 29 2.04 -1.03 12.18
C GLY A 29 2.72 -0.56 10.89
N VAL A 30 2.93 -1.49 9.96
CA VAL A 30 3.50 -1.20 8.64
C VAL A 30 2.35 -0.87 7.68
N SER A 31 2.47 0.23 6.94
CA SER A 31 1.55 0.54 5.84
C SER A 31 2.28 0.73 4.52
N PHE A 32 1.57 0.47 3.43
CA PHE A 32 2.07 0.59 2.06
C PHE A 32 1.23 1.62 1.31
N GLU A 33 1.81 2.76 0.97
CA GLU A 33 1.13 3.88 0.32
C GLU A 33 2.05 4.49 -0.74
N ASP A 34 1.52 4.78 -1.93
CA ASP A 34 2.22 5.48 -3.01
C ASP A 34 3.62 4.93 -3.38
N GLY A 35 3.77 3.60 -3.42
CA GLY A 35 5.06 2.98 -3.75
C GLY A 35 6.09 3.05 -2.61
N LYS A 36 5.63 3.28 -1.37
CA LYS A 36 6.48 3.42 -0.18
C LYS A 36 5.98 2.55 0.96
N CYS A 37 6.90 2.14 1.83
CA CYS A 37 6.57 1.53 3.11
C CYS A 37 6.70 2.55 4.23
N LYS A 38 5.76 2.53 5.17
CA LYS A 38 5.81 3.33 6.40
C LYS A 38 5.88 2.41 7.60
N TYR A 39 6.85 2.64 8.48
CA TYR A 39 7.04 1.85 9.70
C TYR A 39 7.76 2.71 10.75
N ARG A 40 7.23 2.78 11.99
CA ARG A 40 7.79 3.57 13.11
C ARG A 40 8.17 5.01 12.74
N ASN A 41 7.32 5.68 11.98
CA ASN A 41 7.55 7.03 11.42
C ASN A 41 8.65 7.15 10.34
N GLN A 42 9.29 6.05 9.95
CA GLN A 42 10.16 6.01 8.78
C GLN A 42 9.33 5.77 7.52
N THR A 43 9.72 6.43 6.44
CA THR A 43 9.14 6.20 5.11
C THR A 43 10.25 5.80 4.15
N LEU A 44 10.19 4.57 3.65
CA LEU A 44 11.16 4.04 2.69
C LEU A 44 10.52 3.87 1.31
N LYS A 45 11.32 4.10 0.28
CA LYS A 45 10.98 3.68 -1.08
C LYS A 45 11.18 2.16 -1.20
N ASP A 46 10.56 1.57 -2.21
CA ASP A 46 10.77 0.15 -2.54
C ASP A 46 12.27 -0.19 -2.66
N GLY A 47 12.68 -1.29 -2.04
CA GLY A 47 14.08 -1.73 -1.92
C GLY A 47 14.92 -0.96 -0.89
N GLY A 48 14.38 0.10 -0.28
CA GLY A 48 15.06 0.83 0.80
C GLY A 48 15.14 0.01 2.08
N SER A 49 16.15 0.28 2.90
CA SER A 49 16.34 -0.37 4.20
C SER A 49 16.64 0.62 5.32
N GLU A 50 16.22 0.29 6.53
CA GLU A 50 16.53 1.01 7.77
C GLU A 50 17.01 0.00 8.83
N THR A 51 17.91 0.40 9.71
CA THR A 51 18.30 -0.42 10.85
C THR A 51 17.86 0.27 12.14
N PHE A 52 17.06 -0.41 12.94
CA PHE A 52 16.64 0.09 14.24
C PHE A 52 17.55 -0.47 15.33
N GLN A 53 17.94 0.39 16.26
CA GLN A 53 18.80 -0.01 17.39
C GLN A 53 18.00 -0.72 18.49
N PHE A 54 16.72 -0.40 18.67
CA PHE A 54 15.85 -1.05 19.66
C PHE A 54 14.41 -1.30 19.14
N PRO A 55 13.97 -2.56 19.05
CA PRO A 55 14.79 -3.77 19.12
C PRO A 55 15.83 -3.73 17.99
N CYS A 56 16.87 -4.57 18.08
CA CYS A 56 17.84 -4.67 16.99
C CYS A 56 17.16 -5.39 15.82
N GLU A 57 16.71 -4.64 14.83
CA GLU A 57 16.01 -5.14 13.65
C GLU A 57 16.50 -4.41 12.39
N GLN A 58 16.70 -5.16 11.31
CA GLN A 58 16.96 -4.60 10.00
C GLN A 58 15.67 -4.68 9.19
N TRP A 59 15.17 -3.53 8.78
CA TRP A 59 13.93 -3.41 8.06
C TRP A 59 14.18 -3.16 6.57
N VAL A 60 13.62 -3.99 5.70
CA VAL A 60 13.66 -3.79 4.24
C VAL A 60 12.25 -3.60 3.70
N CYS A 61 12.05 -2.52 2.95
CA CYS A 61 10.80 -2.22 2.28
C CYS A 61 10.69 -3.00 0.97
N ASN A 62 9.68 -3.86 0.85
CA ASN A 62 9.27 -4.48 -0.41
C ASN A 62 7.79 -4.18 -0.68
N VAL A 63 7.54 -3.19 -1.52
CA VAL A 63 6.18 -2.71 -1.81
C VAL A 63 5.45 -3.66 -2.76
N THR A 64 6.19 -4.31 -3.66
CA THR A 64 5.61 -5.28 -4.62
C THR A 64 5.10 -6.53 -3.91
N ALA A 65 5.90 -7.10 -3.03
CA ALA A 65 5.52 -8.26 -2.23
C ALA A 65 4.61 -7.87 -1.04
N LYS A 66 4.54 -6.57 -0.71
CA LYS A 66 3.91 -6.04 0.52
C LYS A 66 4.43 -6.75 1.77
N THR A 67 5.71 -7.12 1.75
CA THR A 67 6.35 -7.82 2.85
C THR A 67 7.37 -6.94 3.55
N VAL A 68 7.59 -7.29 4.80
CA VAL A 68 8.68 -6.79 5.62
C VAL A 68 9.56 -7.98 5.95
N ASN A 69 10.83 -7.90 5.56
CA ASN A 69 11.84 -8.85 6.02
C ASN A 69 12.55 -8.21 7.23
N ASN A 70 12.59 -8.96 8.35
CA ASN A 70 13.25 -8.63 9.61
C ASN A 70 14.47 -9.53 9.79
#